data_AF-X1IM57-F1
#
_entry.id   AF-X1IM57-F1
#
_cell.length_a   1.000
_cell.length_b   1.000
_cell.length_c   1.000
_cell.angle_alpha   90.00
_cell.angle_beta   90.00
_cell.angle_gamma   90.00
#
_symmetry.space_group_name_H-M   'P 1'
#
loop_
_entity.id
_entity.type
_entity.pdbx_description
1 polymer ?
#
loop_
_entity_poly.entity_id
_entity_poly.type
_entity_poly.pdbx_seq_one_letter_code
_entity_poly.pdbx_strand_id
1 'polypeptide(L)'
;MKAISLLIISAFLFSLGTGVLAQETELPSPGLTPDSPFYFLEIIAEGIGTFFTFGDLKKAERHATLAAERLAEAQAVVEKGKPELAEKTLQRYENQLNNSIARAKKAQAKGQNTEQVMARVGKATSVHLEILAEVYEKVPEQAKPAIENAMKASVKGHEKAVEALKAQNALGDVPEAVSLPTKVPQEARERIQRKVQQELGIEKVLESFES
;
A
#
# COMPACT_ATOMS: atom_id res chain seq x y z
N MET A 1 45.11 37.33 -30.98
CA MET A 1 44.96 35.89 -31.29
C MET A 1 44.19 35.22 -30.16
N LYS A 2 43.00 34.70 -30.48
CA LYS A 2 42.17 33.68 -29.80
C LYS A 2 41.84 33.89 -28.30
N ALA A 3 40.65 34.45 -28.05
CA ALA A 3 39.91 34.22 -26.82
C ALA A 3 39.26 32.83 -26.89
N ILE A 4 39.54 31.96 -25.92
CA ILE A 4 38.89 30.66 -25.77
C ILE A 4 37.65 30.90 -24.89
N SER A 5 36.47 30.85 -25.51
CA SER A 5 35.19 30.80 -24.80
C SER A 5 34.96 29.38 -24.31
N LEU A 6 34.89 29.18 -22.99
CA LEU A 6 34.43 27.92 -22.39
C LEU A 6 32.90 27.96 -22.32
N LEU A 7 32.26 27.19 -23.20
CA LEU A 7 30.82 26.95 -23.23
C LEU A 7 30.49 25.87 -22.18
N ILE A 8 29.89 26.29 -21.06
CA ILE A 8 29.28 25.36 -20.09
C ILE A 8 27.95 24.89 -20.71
N ILE A 9 27.96 23.71 -21.31
CA ILE A 9 26.72 23.07 -21.79
C ILE A 9 26.04 22.43 -20.59
N SER A 10 25.22 23.24 -19.91
CA SER A 10 24.16 22.76 -19.03
C SER A 10 23.04 22.20 -19.89
N ALA A 11 23.07 20.89 -20.15
CA ALA A 11 21.94 20.17 -20.72
C ALA A 11 21.04 19.68 -19.57
N PHE A 12 20.36 20.62 -18.91
CA PHE A 12 19.24 20.29 -18.03
C PHE A 12 18.05 19.95 -18.92
N LEU A 13 18.00 18.69 -19.36
CA LEU A 13 16.84 18.10 -20.03
C LEU A 13 15.69 18.05 -19.03
N PHE A 14 14.92 19.13 -19.00
CA PHE A 14 13.65 19.22 -18.30
C PHE A 14 12.65 18.33 -19.03
N SER A 15 12.65 17.05 -18.68
CA SER A 15 11.61 16.10 -19.06
C SER A 15 10.32 16.52 -18.38
N LEU A 16 9.45 17.19 -19.13
CA LEU A 16 8.05 17.38 -18.77
C LEU A 16 7.40 16.00 -18.66
N GLY A 17 7.33 15.48 -17.43
CA GLY A 17 6.58 14.28 -17.12
C GLY A 17 5.10 14.53 -17.39
N THR A 18 4.61 14.02 -18.52
CA THR A 18 3.19 13.82 -18.74
C THR A 18 2.65 12.95 -17.61
N GLY A 19 1.65 13.44 -16.89
CA GLY A 19 0.90 12.67 -15.91
C GLY A 19 0.23 11.49 -16.59
N VAL A 20 0.94 10.38 -16.69
CA VAL A 20 0.36 9.09 -17.00
C VAL A 20 -0.43 8.71 -15.75
N LEU A 21 -1.76 8.77 -15.86
CA LEU A 21 -2.64 8.04 -14.94
C LEU A 21 -2.36 6.56 -15.18
N ALA A 22 -1.32 6.04 -14.51
CA ALA A 22 -1.00 4.63 -14.52
C ALA A 22 -2.21 3.92 -13.92
N GLN A 23 -2.88 3.15 -14.75
CA GLN A 23 -3.89 2.21 -14.31
C GLN A 23 -3.16 1.13 -13.52
N GLU A 24 -3.05 1.31 -12.20
CA GLU A 24 -2.45 0.35 -11.27
C GLU A 24 -3.41 -0.84 -11.07
N THR A 25 -3.58 -1.65 -12.11
CA THR A 25 -4.32 -2.91 -12.07
C THR A 25 -3.43 -4.11 -11.74
N GLU A 26 -2.11 -3.91 -11.70
CA GLU A 26 -1.13 -4.95 -11.43
C GLU A 26 -0.16 -4.50 -10.33
N LEU A 27 0.38 -5.47 -9.60
CA LEU A 27 1.43 -5.20 -8.62
C LEU A 27 2.70 -4.71 -9.32
N PRO A 28 3.52 -3.89 -8.64
CA PRO A 28 4.86 -3.60 -9.12
C PRO A 28 5.69 -4.89 -9.19
N SER A 29 6.79 -4.83 -9.93
CA SER A 29 7.80 -5.90 -9.89
C SER A 29 8.31 -6.06 -8.45
N PRO A 30 8.46 -7.30 -7.93
CA PRO A 30 8.84 -7.54 -6.55
C PRO A 30 10.30 -7.18 -6.22
N GLY A 31 11.11 -6.77 -7.20
CA GLY A 31 12.47 -6.33 -6.96
C GLY A 31 13.35 -7.39 -6.26
N LEU A 32 14.05 -6.96 -5.20
CA LEU A 32 14.79 -7.87 -4.33
C LEU A 32 13.81 -8.50 -3.33
N THR A 33 13.72 -9.83 -3.32
CA THR A 33 12.82 -10.52 -2.39
C THR A 33 13.53 -10.89 -1.08
N PRO A 34 12.78 -11.14 0.01
CA PRO A 34 13.33 -11.55 1.31
C PRO A 34 14.20 -12.81 1.30
N ASP A 35 14.15 -13.62 0.24
CA ASP A 35 15.01 -14.78 0.07
C ASP A 35 16.41 -14.46 -0.48
N SER A 36 16.67 -13.19 -0.82
CA SER A 36 17.99 -12.71 -1.25
C SER A 36 18.88 -12.34 -0.05
N PRO A 37 20.18 -12.70 -0.04
CA PRO A 37 21.12 -12.32 1.02
C PRO A 37 21.34 -10.79 1.10
N PHE A 38 21.00 -10.05 0.04
CA PHE A 38 21.17 -8.60 -0.04
C PHE A 38 19.88 -7.81 0.24
N TYR A 39 18.78 -8.49 0.61
CA TYR A 39 17.49 -7.82 0.92
C TYR A 39 17.61 -6.75 2.02
N PHE A 40 18.55 -6.91 2.96
CA PHE A 40 18.79 -5.90 3.99
C PHE A 40 19.19 -4.52 3.41
N LEU A 41 19.85 -4.48 2.25
CA LEU A 41 20.23 -3.24 1.59
C LEU A 41 19.01 -2.46 1.09
N GLU A 42 18.02 -3.17 0.55
CA GLU A 42 16.75 -2.58 0.13
C GLU A 42 16.01 -1.99 1.33
N ILE A 43 15.87 -2.74 2.42
CA ILE A 43 15.24 -2.25 3.65
C ILE A 43 15.94 -0.98 4.19
N ILE A 44 17.28 -0.91 4.11
CA ILE A 44 18.03 0.30 4.49
C ILE A 44 17.75 1.46 3.54
N ALA A 45 17.84 1.22 2.23
CA ALA A 45 17.60 2.24 1.20
C ALA A 45 16.18 2.81 1.30
N GLU A 46 15.20 1.97 1.57
CA GLU A 46 13.82 2.39 1.81
C GLU A 46 13.67 3.23 3.06
N GLY A 47 14.32 2.84 4.16
CA GLY A 47 14.34 3.59 5.40
C GLY A 47 14.90 5.00 5.20
N ILE A 48 16.05 5.10 4.52
CA ILE A 48 16.68 6.38 4.15
C ILE A 48 15.72 7.20 3.27
N GLY A 49 15.18 6.63 2.20
CA GLY A 49 14.26 7.34 1.32
C GLY A 49 12.99 7.82 2.06
N THR A 50 12.47 7.04 3.00
CA THR A 50 11.30 7.41 3.81
C THR A 50 11.62 8.52 4.79
N PHE A 51 12.81 8.49 5.38
CA PHE A 51 13.30 9.53 6.28
C PHE A 51 13.39 10.89 5.56
N PHE A 52 13.96 10.92 4.37
CA PHE A 52 14.12 12.13 3.54
C PHE A 52 12.88 12.50 2.71
N THR A 53 11.80 11.71 2.77
CA THR A 53 10.51 12.10 2.17
C THR A 53 9.81 13.08 3.11
N PHE A 54 9.75 14.36 2.77
CA PHE A 54 9.15 15.39 3.63
C PHE A 54 7.65 15.59 3.34
N GLY A 55 6.88 15.85 4.40
CA GLY A 55 5.44 16.10 4.34
C GLY A 55 4.58 14.85 4.44
N ASP A 56 3.42 14.97 5.09
CA ASP A 56 2.54 13.83 5.34
C ASP A 56 1.94 13.28 4.04
N LEU A 57 1.57 14.13 3.09
CA LEU A 57 1.06 13.68 1.78
C LEU A 57 2.09 12.83 1.01
N LYS A 58 3.33 13.28 0.89
CA LYS A 58 4.39 12.51 0.20
C LYS A 58 4.78 11.24 0.94
N LYS A 59 4.76 11.26 2.28
CA LYS A 59 4.92 10.02 3.05
C LYS A 59 3.76 9.05 2.81
N ALA A 60 2.53 9.53 2.70
CA ALA A 60 1.38 8.68 2.39
C ALA A 60 1.54 7.97 1.05
N GLU A 61 1.90 8.71 0.00
CA GLU A 61 2.18 8.17 -1.34
C GLU A 61 3.29 7.11 -1.29
N ARG A 62 4.39 7.40 -0.60
CA ARG A 62 5.52 6.48 -0.47
C ARG A 62 5.13 5.20 0.25
N HIS A 63 4.41 5.31 1.36
CA HIS A 63 3.96 4.13 2.11
C HIS A 63 2.96 3.29 1.31
N ALA A 64 2.13 3.88 0.46
CA ALA A 64 1.26 3.13 -0.47
C ALA A 64 2.08 2.32 -1.48
N THR A 65 3.12 2.92 -2.07
CA THR A 65 4.05 2.22 -2.97
C THR A 65 4.74 1.05 -2.26
N LEU A 66 5.32 1.28 -1.08
CA LEU A 66 5.99 0.23 -0.30
C LEU A 66 5.02 -0.90 0.09
N ALA A 67 3.75 -0.60 0.34
CA ALA A 67 2.75 -1.64 0.59
C ALA A 67 2.58 -2.53 -0.65
N ALA A 68 2.39 -1.96 -1.83
CA ALA A 68 2.27 -2.74 -3.06
C ALA A 68 3.52 -3.61 -3.34
N GLU A 69 4.73 -3.06 -3.12
CA GLU A 69 6.00 -3.81 -3.22
C GLU A 69 6.05 -4.99 -2.24
N ARG A 70 5.69 -4.79 -0.97
CA ARG A 70 5.62 -5.89 0.01
C ARG A 70 4.64 -6.98 -0.39
N LEU A 71 3.49 -6.63 -0.98
CA LEU A 71 2.57 -7.67 -1.46
C LEU A 71 3.15 -8.44 -2.65
N ALA A 72 3.83 -7.75 -3.57
CA ALA A 72 4.52 -8.39 -4.70
C ALA A 72 5.60 -9.37 -4.22
N GLU A 73 6.42 -8.97 -3.24
CA GLU A 73 7.41 -9.85 -2.63
C GLU A 73 6.77 -11.07 -1.95
N ALA A 74 5.68 -10.86 -1.21
CA ALA A 74 4.98 -11.95 -0.54
C ALA A 74 4.42 -12.97 -1.55
N GLN A 75 3.82 -12.49 -2.64
CA GLN A 75 3.38 -13.35 -3.74
C GLN A 75 4.57 -14.11 -4.35
N ALA A 76 5.66 -13.42 -4.66
CA ALA A 76 6.83 -14.01 -5.29
C ALA A 76 7.51 -15.09 -4.43
N VAL A 77 7.63 -14.91 -3.10
CA VAL A 77 8.24 -15.93 -2.23
C VAL A 77 7.33 -17.15 -2.06
N VAL A 78 6.00 -16.95 -2.06
CA VAL A 78 5.03 -18.06 -2.03
C VAL A 78 5.08 -18.87 -3.32
N GLU A 79 5.18 -18.20 -4.47
CA GLU A 79 5.34 -18.86 -5.77
C GLU A 79 6.65 -19.64 -5.89
N LYS A 80 7.70 -19.20 -5.18
CA LYS A 80 8.98 -19.93 -5.05
C LYS A 80 8.93 -21.07 -4.02
N GLY A 81 7.78 -21.34 -3.41
CA GLY A 81 7.63 -22.40 -2.41
C GLY A 81 8.25 -22.08 -1.05
N LYS A 82 8.40 -20.79 -0.70
CA LYS A 82 8.95 -20.30 0.58
C LYS A 82 7.91 -19.52 1.39
N PRO A 83 6.76 -20.11 1.73
CA PRO A 83 5.66 -19.42 2.41
C PRO A 83 6.04 -18.88 3.79
N GLU A 84 7.06 -19.44 4.45
CA GLU A 84 7.61 -18.96 5.73
C GLU A 84 8.17 -17.53 5.64
N LEU A 85 8.61 -17.10 4.45
CA LEU A 85 9.08 -15.74 4.23
C LEU A 85 7.93 -14.75 4.02
N ALA A 86 6.72 -15.23 3.69
CA ALA A 86 5.58 -14.38 3.40
C ALA A 86 5.01 -13.71 4.66
N GLU A 87 5.04 -14.38 5.81
CA GLU A 87 4.45 -13.87 7.05
C GLU A 87 5.03 -12.51 7.45
N LYS A 88 6.35 -12.43 7.57
CA LYS A 88 7.03 -11.17 7.96
C LYS A 88 6.85 -10.09 6.90
N THR A 89 6.82 -10.47 5.62
CA THR A 89 6.60 -9.55 4.50
C THR A 89 5.18 -8.98 4.53
N LEU A 90 4.18 -9.79 4.85
CA LEU A 90 2.79 -9.37 4.98
C LEU A 90 2.51 -8.54 6.23
N GLN A 91 3.26 -8.76 7.31
CA GLN A 91 3.27 -7.82 8.44
C GLN A 91 3.83 -6.45 8.03
N ARG A 92 4.89 -6.42 7.20
CA ARG A 92 5.40 -5.15 6.64
C ARG A 92 4.38 -4.50 5.72
N TYR A 93 3.70 -5.28 4.87
CA TYR A 93 2.58 -4.80 4.04
C TYR A 93 1.52 -4.08 4.89
N GLU A 94 1.02 -4.72 5.94
CA GLU A 94 0.02 -4.13 6.85
C GLU A 94 0.52 -2.81 7.43
N ASN A 95 1.78 -2.78 7.91
CA ASN A 95 2.38 -1.58 8.46
C ASN A 95 2.49 -0.44 7.44
N GLN A 96 2.91 -0.74 6.21
CA GLN A 96 3.03 0.27 5.15
C GLN A 96 1.65 0.82 4.76
N LEU A 97 0.65 -0.05 4.59
CA LEU A 97 -0.71 0.37 4.27
C LEU A 97 -1.31 1.25 5.37
N ASN A 98 -1.20 0.83 6.63
CA ASN A 98 -1.68 1.60 7.78
C ASN A 98 -0.97 2.96 7.89
N ASN A 99 0.35 3.00 7.67
CA ASN A 99 1.11 4.25 7.66
C ASN A 99 0.69 5.18 6.52
N SER A 100 0.40 4.65 5.33
CA SER A 100 -0.10 5.44 4.21
C SER A 100 -1.37 6.18 4.59
N ILE A 101 -2.36 5.46 5.13
CA ILE A 101 -3.65 6.01 5.52
C ILE A 101 -3.50 7.02 6.67
N ALA A 102 -2.72 6.69 7.69
CA ALA A 102 -2.49 7.59 8.83
C ALA A 102 -1.82 8.91 8.40
N ARG A 103 -0.87 8.85 7.47
CA ARG A 103 -0.23 10.03 6.89
C ARG A 103 -1.19 10.82 6.01
N ALA A 104 -2.00 10.15 5.20
CA ALA A 104 -3.01 10.82 4.39
C ALA A 104 -4.04 11.54 5.27
N LYS A 105 -4.57 10.89 6.33
CA LYS A 105 -5.46 11.56 7.31
C LYS A 105 -4.80 12.81 7.94
N LYS A 106 -3.52 12.73 8.33
CA LYS A 106 -2.77 13.90 8.85
C LYS A 106 -2.61 15.02 7.82
N ALA A 107 -2.34 14.69 6.56
CA ALA A 107 -2.26 15.66 5.48
C ALA A 107 -3.62 16.33 5.22
N GLN A 108 -4.70 15.55 5.23
CA GLN A 108 -6.07 16.03 5.08
C GLN A 108 -6.46 16.98 6.21
N ALA A 109 -6.14 16.64 7.46
CA ALA A 109 -6.36 17.52 8.62
C ALA A 109 -5.59 18.85 8.53
N LYS A 110 -4.52 18.91 7.74
CA LYS A 110 -3.76 20.13 7.43
C LYS A 110 -4.27 20.87 6.19
N GLY A 111 -5.42 20.46 5.64
CA GLY A 111 -6.02 21.05 4.44
C GLY A 111 -5.33 20.67 3.13
N GLN A 112 -4.46 19.65 3.12
CA GLN A 112 -3.84 19.18 1.88
C GLN A 112 -4.83 18.30 1.10
N ASN A 113 -4.82 18.41 -0.24
CA ASN A 113 -5.58 17.50 -1.10
C ASN A 113 -4.98 16.09 -1.02
N THR A 114 -5.78 15.13 -0.56
CA THR A 114 -5.39 13.72 -0.41
C THR A 114 -6.14 12.77 -1.34
N GLU A 115 -6.95 13.32 -2.24
CA GLU A 115 -7.79 12.58 -3.19
C GLU A 115 -6.98 11.55 -3.96
N GLN A 116 -5.87 11.95 -4.59
CA GLN A 116 -5.08 11.04 -5.43
C GLN A 116 -4.51 9.86 -4.64
N VAL A 117 -3.97 10.09 -3.44
CA VAL A 117 -3.40 9.01 -2.63
C VAL A 117 -4.48 8.10 -2.05
N MET A 118 -5.62 8.65 -1.62
CA MET A 118 -6.75 7.83 -1.13
C MET A 118 -7.38 7.02 -2.27
N ALA A 119 -7.53 7.61 -3.47
CA ALA A 119 -8.02 6.89 -4.65
C ALA A 119 -7.08 5.74 -5.03
N ARG A 120 -5.76 5.98 -4.99
CA ARG A 120 -4.75 4.93 -5.21
C ARG A 120 -4.88 3.82 -4.17
N VAL A 121 -4.98 4.15 -2.88
CA VAL A 121 -5.16 3.15 -1.81
C VAL A 121 -6.44 2.35 -2.01
N GLY A 122 -7.57 2.99 -2.30
CA GLY A 122 -8.86 2.33 -2.53
C GLY A 122 -8.82 1.35 -3.70
N LYS A 123 -8.25 1.76 -4.85
CA LYS A 123 -8.08 0.87 -6.01
C LYS A 123 -7.10 -0.27 -5.72
N ALA A 124 -5.91 0.05 -5.21
CA ALA A 124 -4.88 -0.94 -4.95
C ALA A 124 -5.37 -1.99 -3.96
N THR A 125 -6.04 -1.60 -2.87
CA THR A 125 -6.57 -2.56 -1.89
C THR A 125 -7.66 -3.47 -2.46
N SER A 126 -8.46 -3.01 -3.42
CA SER A 126 -9.41 -3.90 -4.11
C SER A 126 -8.70 -4.99 -4.92
N VAL A 127 -7.59 -4.65 -5.59
CA VAL A 127 -6.75 -5.59 -6.34
C VAL A 127 -5.97 -6.52 -5.38
N HIS A 128 -5.44 -5.96 -4.29
CA HIS A 128 -4.67 -6.70 -3.30
C HIS A 128 -5.48 -7.86 -2.69
N LEU A 129 -6.79 -7.72 -2.54
CA LEU A 129 -7.65 -8.79 -2.02
C LEU A 129 -7.64 -10.03 -2.92
N GLU A 130 -7.66 -9.87 -4.24
CA GLU A 130 -7.58 -10.99 -5.18
C GLU A 130 -6.23 -11.72 -5.08
N ILE A 131 -5.14 -10.95 -5.01
CA ILE A 131 -3.78 -11.51 -4.92
C ILE A 131 -3.57 -12.21 -3.58
N LEU A 132 -4.05 -11.61 -2.49
CA LEU A 132 -4.03 -12.24 -1.17
C LEU A 132 -4.84 -13.53 -1.15
N ALA A 133 -5.95 -13.62 -1.90
CA ALA A 133 -6.72 -14.86 -2.00
C ALA A 133 -5.95 -15.95 -2.74
N GLU A 134 -5.21 -15.62 -3.79
CA GLU A 134 -4.32 -16.57 -4.48
C GLU A 134 -3.17 -17.04 -3.58
N VAL A 135 -2.60 -16.12 -2.81
CA VAL A 135 -1.59 -16.47 -1.80
C VAL A 135 -2.18 -17.39 -0.74
N TYR A 136 -3.40 -17.10 -0.27
CA TYR A 136 -4.10 -17.92 0.73
C TYR A 136 -4.27 -19.39 0.31
N GLU A 137 -4.55 -19.64 -0.97
CA GLU A 137 -4.71 -20.99 -1.51
C GLU A 137 -3.40 -21.77 -1.58
N LYS A 138 -2.26 -21.08 -1.77
CA LYS A 138 -0.95 -21.70 -1.98
C LYS A 138 -0.16 -21.94 -0.68
N VAL A 139 -0.50 -21.24 0.40
CA VAL A 139 0.22 -21.35 1.67
C VAL A 139 -0.33 -22.47 2.56
N PRO A 140 0.52 -23.12 3.38
CA PRO A 140 0.06 -24.10 4.35
C PRO A 140 -0.78 -23.46 5.46
N GLU A 141 -1.57 -24.27 6.17
CA GLU A 141 -2.50 -23.81 7.22
C GLU A 141 -1.84 -22.90 8.26
N GLN A 142 -0.60 -23.18 8.68
CA GLN A 142 0.12 -22.35 9.65
C GLN A 142 0.36 -20.90 9.19
N ALA A 143 0.41 -20.65 7.88
CA ALA A 143 0.69 -19.33 7.31
C ALA A 143 -0.60 -18.54 6.97
N LYS A 144 -1.75 -19.21 6.89
CA LYS A 144 -3.05 -18.58 6.58
C LYS A 144 -3.42 -17.42 7.50
N PRO A 145 -3.18 -17.45 8.82
CA PRO A 145 -3.48 -16.32 9.71
C PRO A 145 -2.79 -15.01 9.29
N ALA A 146 -1.55 -15.08 8.77
CA ALA A 146 -0.84 -13.89 8.29
C ALA A 146 -1.53 -13.29 7.06
N ILE A 147 -2.06 -14.14 6.17
CA ILE A 147 -2.78 -13.71 4.97
C ILE A 147 -4.14 -13.10 5.36
N GLU A 148 -4.85 -13.70 6.32
CA GLU A 148 -6.11 -13.16 6.84
C GLU A 148 -5.90 -11.76 7.46
N ASN A 149 -4.77 -11.53 8.15
CA ASN A 149 -4.44 -10.22 8.69
C ASN A 149 -4.14 -9.19 7.59
N ALA A 150 -3.44 -9.58 6.52
CA ALA A 150 -3.22 -8.72 5.36
C ALA A 150 -4.52 -8.41 4.61
N MET A 151 -5.44 -9.38 4.48
CA MET A 151 -6.78 -9.16 3.93
C MET A 151 -7.60 -8.19 4.79
N LYS A 152 -7.59 -8.38 6.11
CA LYS A 152 -8.21 -7.46 7.07
C LYS A 152 -7.66 -6.04 6.90
N ALA A 153 -6.33 -5.89 6.79
CA ALA A 153 -5.70 -4.59 6.56
C ALA A 153 -6.12 -3.97 5.22
N SER A 154 -6.27 -4.78 4.17
CA SER A 154 -6.75 -4.35 2.85
C SER A 154 -8.20 -3.86 2.89
N VAL A 155 -9.11 -4.63 3.48
CA VAL A 155 -10.52 -4.23 3.63
C VAL A 155 -10.63 -2.96 4.46
N LYS A 156 -9.98 -2.92 5.64
CA LYS A 156 -9.97 -1.73 6.49
C LYS A 156 -9.40 -0.51 5.75
N GLY A 157 -8.33 -0.72 5.00
CA GLY A 157 -7.68 0.34 4.25
C GLY A 157 -8.54 0.88 3.12
N HIS A 158 -9.23 -0.01 2.40
CA HIS A 158 -10.21 0.33 1.39
C HIS A 158 -11.36 1.16 1.98
N GLU A 159 -11.98 0.70 3.07
CA GLU A 159 -13.11 1.39 3.71
C GLU A 159 -12.71 2.80 4.16
N LYS A 160 -11.53 2.97 4.77
CA LYS A 160 -11.01 4.29 5.17
C LYS A 160 -10.74 5.21 3.98
N ALA A 161 -10.21 4.67 2.88
CA ALA A 161 -9.98 5.44 1.67
C ALA A 161 -11.31 5.92 1.06
N VAL A 162 -12.30 5.02 0.94
CA VAL A 162 -13.65 5.35 0.45
C VAL A 162 -14.32 6.40 1.33
N GLU A 163 -14.24 6.26 2.65
CA GLU A 163 -14.78 7.25 3.60
C GLU A 163 -14.16 8.64 3.37
N ALA A 164 -12.83 8.71 3.29
CA ALA A 164 -12.12 9.97 3.08
C ALA A 164 -12.44 10.61 1.72
N LEU A 165 -12.62 9.81 0.67
CA LEU A 165 -12.99 10.29 -0.67
C LEU A 165 -14.44 10.77 -0.74
N LYS A 166 -15.37 10.05 -0.10
CA LYS A 166 -16.78 10.47 0.01
C LYS A 166 -16.91 11.80 0.74
N ALA A 167 -16.18 11.98 1.84
CA ALA A 167 -16.14 13.26 2.58
C ALA A 167 -15.65 14.45 1.72
N GLN A 168 -14.87 14.17 0.67
CA GLN A 168 -14.37 15.15 -0.30
C GLN A 168 -15.20 15.22 -1.59
N ASN A 169 -16.32 14.47 -1.70
CA ASN A 169 -17.09 14.29 -2.95
C ASN A 169 -16.23 13.81 -4.15
N ALA A 170 -15.23 12.97 -3.88
CA ALA A 170 -14.19 12.59 -4.84
C ALA A 170 -14.05 11.07 -4.99
N LEU A 171 -15.13 10.30 -4.83
CA LEU A 171 -15.07 8.82 -4.91
C LEU A 171 -14.62 8.31 -6.29
N GLY A 172 -15.05 8.98 -7.36
CA GLY A 172 -14.66 8.63 -8.73
C GLY A 172 -15.04 7.19 -9.11
N ASP A 173 -14.07 6.45 -9.63
CA ASP A 173 -14.16 5.05 -10.05
C ASP A 173 -13.68 4.05 -8.99
N VAL A 174 -13.37 4.51 -7.78
CA VAL A 174 -13.03 3.62 -6.66
C VAL A 174 -14.28 2.83 -6.26
N PRO A 175 -14.23 1.48 -6.20
CA PRO A 175 -15.36 0.69 -5.72
C PRO A 175 -15.84 1.20 -4.36
N GLU A 176 -17.15 1.37 -4.19
CA GLU A 176 -17.70 1.88 -2.94
C GLU A 176 -17.57 0.88 -1.78
N ALA A 177 -17.57 -0.41 -2.13
CA ALA A 177 -17.37 -1.49 -1.20
C ALA A 177 -16.57 -2.60 -1.90
N VAL A 178 -15.82 -3.35 -1.09
CA VAL A 178 -15.13 -4.57 -1.52
C VAL A 178 -15.69 -5.76 -0.76
N SER A 179 -15.60 -6.92 -1.40
CA SER A 179 -15.88 -8.20 -0.76
C SER A 179 -14.64 -9.08 -0.84
N LEU A 180 -14.50 -9.98 0.14
CA LEU A 180 -13.42 -10.96 0.10
C LEU A 180 -13.68 -11.98 -1.03
N PRO A 181 -12.67 -12.27 -1.88
CA PRO A 181 -12.83 -13.19 -3.01
C PRO A 181 -13.37 -14.55 -2.59
N THR A 182 -14.20 -15.17 -3.43
CA THR A 182 -14.86 -16.45 -3.13
C THR A 182 -13.90 -17.63 -2.99
N LYS A 183 -12.67 -17.49 -3.49
CA LYS A 183 -11.56 -18.44 -3.27
C LYS A 183 -11.22 -18.60 -1.78
N VAL A 184 -11.50 -17.58 -0.96
CA VAL A 184 -11.33 -17.64 0.49
C VAL A 184 -12.53 -18.35 1.13
N PRO A 185 -12.33 -19.39 1.97
CA PRO A 185 -13.42 -20.09 2.65
C PRO A 185 -14.35 -19.14 3.39
N GLN A 186 -15.66 -19.42 3.35
CA GLN A 186 -16.68 -18.55 3.96
C GLN A 186 -16.37 -18.23 5.44
N GLU A 187 -15.96 -19.22 6.22
CA GLU A 187 -15.61 -19.04 7.63
C GLU A 187 -14.47 -18.03 7.83
N ALA A 188 -13.44 -18.08 6.96
CA ALA A 188 -12.34 -17.14 6.98
C ALA A 188 -12.81 -15.72 6.60
N ARG A 189 -13.67 -15.61 5.58
CA ARG A 189 -14.26 -14.33 5.18
C ARG A 189 -15.08 -13.69 6.31
N GLU A 190 -15.90 -14.47 6.99
CA GLU A 190 -16.68 -14.01 8.13
C GLU A 190 -15.78 -13.60 9.31
N ARG A 191 -14.73 -14.37 9.62
CA ARG A 191 -13.75 -13.99 10.65
C ARG A 191 -13.08 -12.66 10.32
N ILE A 192 -12.61 -12.48 9.09
CA ILE A 192 -11.97 -11.24 8.64
C ILE A 192 -12.94 -10.08 8.77
N GLN A 193 -14.16 -10.21 8.23
CA GLN A 193 -15.17 -9.14 8.30
C GLN A 193 -15.49 -8.75 9.75
N ARG A 194 -15.68 -9.74 10.65
CA ARG A 194 -15.91 -9.46 12.07
C ARG A 194 -14.77 -8.65 12.70
N LYS A 195 -13.51 -9.01 12.42
CA LYS A 195 -12.34 -8.28 12.92
C LYS A 195 -12.26 -6.86 12.36
N VAL A 196 -12.54 -6.66 11.07
CA VAL A 196 -12.58 -5.33 10.44
C VAL A 196 -13.61 -4.44 11.15
N GLN A 197 -14.83 -4.94 11.32
CA GLN A 197 -15.90 -4.18 11.97
C GLN A 197 -15.58 -3.86 13.43
N GLN A 198 -14.95 -4.78 14.16
CA GLN A 198 -14.50 -4.54 15.52
C GLN A 198 -13.43 -3.43 15.56
N GLU A 199 -12.40 -3.49 14.72
CA GLU A 199 -11.33 -2.47 14.71
C GLU A 199 -11.85 -1.08 14.31
N LEU A 200 -12.67 -1.00 13.26
CA LEU A 200 -13.26 0.27 12.84
C LEU A 200 -14.25 0.83 13.87
N GLY A 201 -15.00 -0.04 14.54
CA GLY A 201 -15.87 0.37 15.65
C GLY A 201 -15.08 0.98 16.81
N ILE A 202 -13.98 0.34 17.21
CA ILE A 202 -13.09 0.86 18.26
C ILE A 202 -12.48 2.20 17.85
N GLU A 203 -11.96 2.31 16.62
CA GLU A 203 -11.36 3.55 16.14
C GLU A 203 -12.37 4.71 16.11
N LYS A 204 -13.60 4.49 15.65
CA LYS A 204 -14.66 5.52 15.67
C LYS A 204 -14.99 5.98 17.09
N VAL A 205 -15.02 5.05 18.04
CA VAL A 205 -15.22 5.37 19.46
C VAL A 205 -14.06 6.22 19.99
N LEU A 206 -12.81 5.87 19.67
CA LEU A 206 -11.64 6.66 20.07
C LEU A 206 -11.64 8.05 19.44
N GLU A 207 -11.92 8.17 18.14
CA GLU A 207 -12.02 9.47 17.45
C GLU A 207 -13.09 10.37 18.08
N SER A 208 -14.21 9.81 18.58
CA SER A 208 -15.26 10.58 19.28
C SER A 208 -14.85 11.14 20.64
N PHE A 209 -13.77 10.63 21.25
CA PHE A 209 -13.23 11.17 22.51
C PHE A 209 -12.17 12.26 22.27
N GLU A 210 -11.62 12.36 21.06
CA GLU A 210 -10.58 13.34 20.69
C GLU A 210 -11.15 14.60 20.01
N SER A 211 -12.41 14.56 19.58
CA SER A 211 -13.17 15.65 18.97
C SER A 211 -13.90 16.52 19.99
#